data_AF-A0A392PFF9-F1
#
_entry.id   AF-A0A392PFF9-F1
#
_cell.length_a   1.000
_cell.length_b   1.000
_cell.length_c   1.000
_cell.angle_alpha   90.00
_cell.angle_beta   90.00
_cell.angle_gamma   90.00
#
_symmetry.space_group_name_H-M   'P 1'
#
loop_
_entity.id
_entity.type
_entity.pdbx_description
1 polymer ?
#
loop_
_entity_poly.entity_id
_entity_poly.type
_entity_poly.pdbx_seq_one_letter_code
_entity_poly.pdbx_strand_id
1 'polypeptide(L)'
;HLPFQLVRKVIKKRTRVYITSMMNLHNYGAKIKTASRDPFEKYIGRAWYRFLDDHNPRVGDLLVFNMYHPSDYINVKLIRERDRRDNYHQKLNRRYP
;
A
#
# COMPACT_ATOMS: atom_id res chain seq x y z
N HIS A 1 -6.73 6.63 -6.16
CA HIS A 1 -7.96 6.04 -5.59
C HIS A 1 -7.58 4.76 -4.87
N LEU A 2 -8.15 4.49 -3.70
CA LEU A 2 -7.93 3.23 -3.00
C LEU A 2 -8.80 2.11 -3.59
N PRO A 3 -8.37 0.84 -3.55
CA PRO A 3 -9.21 -0.28 -3.95
C PRO A 3 -10.52 -0.33 -3.15
N PHE A 4 -11.65 -0.48 -3.84
CA PHE A 4 -12.99 -0.48 -3.25
C PHE A 4 -13.16 -1.46 -2.08
N GLN A 5 -12.62 -2.67 -2.19
CA GLN A 5 -12.72 -3.69 -1.14
C GLN A 5 -12.01 -3.28 0.16
N LEU A 6 -10.87 -2.60 0.04
CA LEU A 6 -10.13 -2.03 1.16
C LEU A 6 -10.99 -0.98 1.87
N VAL A 7 -11.64 -0.12 1.09
CA VAL A 7 -12.47 0.97 1.61
C VAL A 7 -13.66 0.42 2.40
N ARG A 8 -14.41 -0.54 1.83
CA ARG A 8 -15.61 -1.10 2.46
C ARG A 8 -15.32 -1.88 3.73
N LYS A 9 -14.32 -2.76 3.72
CA LYS A 9 -14.08 -3.68 4.84
C LYS A 9 -13.40 -2.99 6.01
N VAL A 10 -12.56 -2.00 5.74
CA VAL A 10 -11.59 -1.57 6.75
C VAL A 10 -11.55 -0.07 6.99
N ILE A 11 -11.91 0.75 6.00
CA ILE A 11 -11.80 2.21 6.10
C ILE A 11 -13.18 2.87 6.27
N LYS A 12 -14.28 2.11 6.11
CA LYS A 12 -15.67 2.62 6.10
C LYS A 12 -15.97 3.60 7.24
N LYS A 13 -15.59 3.28 8.48
CA LYS A 13 -15.86 4.13 9.66
C LYS A 13 -14.68 4.99 10.11
N ARG A 14 -13.55 4.96 9.41
CA ARG A 14 -12.33 5.65 9.81
C ARG A 14 -12.19 7.03 9.17
N THR A 15 -11.74 7.98 9.96
CA THR A 15 -11.38 9.35 9.55
C THR A 15 -9.86 9.54 9.46
N ARG A 16 -9.08 8.63 10.04
CA ARG A 16 -7.62 8.61 10.03
C ARG A 16 -7.09 7.19 9.87
N VAL A 17 -5.96 7.08 9.19
CA VAL A 17 -5.12 5.86 9.12
C VAL A 17 -3.65 6.28 9.12
N TYR A 18 -2.77 5.33 9.41
CA TYR A 18 -1.33 5.49 9.25
C TYR A 18 -0.87 4.60 8.11
N ILE A 19 -0.17 5.16 7.13
CA ILE A 19 0.53 4.35 6.14
C ILE A 19 1.90 4.02 6.72
N THR A 20 2.20 2.75 6.90
CA THR A 20 3.51 2.29 7.39
C THR A 20 4.28 1.70 6.24
N SER A 21 5.43 2.27 5.89
CA SER A 21 6.31 1.66 4.91
C SER A 21 7.02 0.46 5.54
N MET A 22 6.92 -0.71 4.92
CA MET A 22 7.67 -1.89 5.36
C MET A 22 9.14 -1.85 4.90
N MET A 23 9.54 -0.81 4.15
CA MET A 23 10.92 -0.66 3.66
C MET A 23 11.81 0.04 4.69
N ASN A 24 11.28 1.05 5.36
CA ASN A 24 12.02 1.91 6.31
C ASN A 24 11.27 2.13 7.63
N LEU A 25 10.13 1.46 7.85
CA LEU A 25 9.28 1.57 9.02
C LEU A 25 8.71 2.98 9.27
N HIS A 26 8.80 3.88 8.29
CA HIS A 26 8.26 5.23 8.41
C HIS A 26 6.73 5.22 8.40
N ASN A 27 6.14 6.07 9.24
CA ASN A 27 4.69 6.18 9.41
C ASN A 27 4.17 7.53 8.89
N TYR A 28 3.32 7.48 7.86
CA TYR A 28 2.68 8.65 7.28
C TYR A 28 1.24 8.75 7.80
N GLY A 29 1.01 9.66 8.75
CA GLY A 29 -0.34 9.94 9.26
C GLY A 29 -1.24 10.55 8.19
N ALA A 30 -2.35 9.87 7.88
CA ALA A 30 -3.27 10.26 6.82
C ALA A 30 -4.65 10.62 7.37
N LYS A 31 -5.16 11.80 6.97
CA LYS A 31 -6.60 12.07 7.05
C LYS A 31 -7.28 11.43 5.85
N ILE A 32 -8.39 10.73 6.11
CA ILE A 32 -9.20 10.12 5.08
C ILE A 32 -10.33 11.07 4.72
N LYS A 33 -10.42 11.37 3.43
CA LYS A 33 -11.53 12.16 2.88
C LYS A 33 -12.48 11.22 2.16
N THR A 34 -13.76 11.31 2.49
CA THR A 34 -14.82 10.67 1.70
C THR A 34 -15.15 11.59 0.53
N ALA A 35 -15.34 11.03 -0.66
CA ALA A 35 -15.83 11.78 -1.80
C ALA A 35 -17.20 12.36 -1.48
N SER A 36 -17.49 13.58 -1.94
CA SER A 36 -18.84 14.15 -1.81
C SER A 36 -19.88 13.37 -2.61
N ARG A 37 -19.44 12.65 -3.66
CA ARG A 37 -20.30 11.95 -4.63
C ARG A 37 -20.57 10.48 -4.29
N ASP A 38 -19.72 9.84 -3.49
CA ASP A 38 -19.87 8.43 -3.12
C ASP A 38 -19.32 8.19 -1.70
N PRO A 39 -20.14 7.76 -0.73
CA PRO A 39 -19.69 7.45 0.64
C PRO A 39 -18.68 6.29 0.72
N PHE A 40 -18.52 5.50 -0.34
CA PHE A 40 -17.56 4.41 -0.45
C PHE A 40 -16.31 4.78 -1.24
N GLU A 41 -16.27 5.95 -1.86
CA GLU A 41 -15.05 6.45 -2.46
C GLU A 41 -14.26 7.24 -1.42
N LYS A 42 -13.10 6.69 -1.03
CA LYS A 42 -12.23 7.31 -0.03
C LYS A 42 -10.84 7.56 -0.58
N TYR A 43 -10.30 8.72 -0.20
CA TYR A 43 -8.98 9.18 -0.60
C TYR A 43 -8.06 9.25 0.61
N ILE A 44 -6.89 8.61 0.47
CA ILE A 44 -5.74 8.95 1.29
C ILE A 44 -5.17 10.23 0.70
N GLY A 45 -5.19 11.31 1.48
CA GLY A 45 -4.67 12.60 1.03
C GLY A 45 -3.14 12.64 0.97
N ARG A 46 -2.56 13.73 1.49
CA ARG A 46 -1.12 14.06 1.41
C ARG A 46 -0.17 12.93 1.85
N ALA A 47 -0.58 12.08 2.78
CA ALA A 47 0.24 10.97 3.25
C ALA A 47 0.60 9.97 2.15
N TRP A 48 -0.29 9.74 1.19
CA TRP A 48 0.00 8.86 0.05
C TRP A 48 1.09 9.44 -0.83
N TYR A 49 0.98 10.73 -1.16
CA TYR A 49 1.98 11.42 -1.97
C TYR A 49 3.35 11.44 -1.30
N ARG A 50 3.41 11.69 0.02
CA ARG A 50 4.68 11.61 0.77
C ARG A 50 5.30 10.22 0.71
N PHE A 51 4.50 9.17 0.85
CA PHE A 51 4.99 7.80 0.66
C PHE A 51 5.56 7.60 -0.75
N LEU A 52 4.88 8.08 -1.79
CA LEU A 52 5.34 7.99 -3.17
C LEU A 52 6.65 8.78 -3.39
N ASP A 53 6.77 9.98 -2.83
CA ASP A 53 7.97 10.82 -2.96
C ASP A 53 9.18 10.14 -2.30
N ASP A 54 9.02 9.61 -1.09
CA ASP A 54 10.10 8.96 -0.34
C ASP A 54 10.56 7.64 -0.99
N HIS A 55 9.66 6.92 -1.66
CA HIS A 55 9.95 5.58 -2.18
C HIS A 55 10.13 5.54 -3.69
N ASN A 56 9.70 6.57 -4.43
CA ASN A 56 9.76 6.68 -5.88
C ASN A 56 9.42 5.35 -6.61
N PRO A 57 8.21 4.79 -6.40
CA PRO A 57 7.81 3.55 -7.07
C PRO A 57 7.68 3.78 -8.57
N ARG A 58 8.12 2.80 -9.36
CA ARG A 58 8.12 2.88 -10.83
C ARG A 58 7.07 1.94 -11.42
N VAL A 59 6.70 2.19 -12.68
CA VAL A 59 5.88 1.24 -13.45
C VAL A 59 6.59 -0.12 -13.46
N GLY A 60 5.86 -1.19 -13.12
CA GLY A 60 6.41 -2.54 -12.94
C GLY A 60 6.65 -2.94 -11.49
N ASP A 61 6.81 -1.98 -10.57
CA ASP A 61 6.89 -2.26 -9.14
C ASP A 61 5.52 -2.70 -8.60
N LEU A 62 5.54 -3.59 -7.59
CA LEU A 62 4.34 -4.01 -6.88
C LEU A 62 4.24 -3.36 -5.51
N LEU A 63 3.06 -2.84 -5.21
CA LEU A 63 2.68 -2.34 -3.89
C LEU A 63 1.73 -3.33 -3.23
N VAL A 64 2.19 -3.95 -2.14
CA VAL A 64 1.39 -4.89 -1.36
C VAL A 64 0.88 -4.17 -0.12
N PHE A 65 -0.44 -4.10 0.00
CA PHE A 65 -1.12 -3.49 1.13
C PHE A 65 -1.58 -4.58 2.10
N ASN A 66 -1.02 -4.58 3.30
CA ASN A 66 -1.43 -5.46 4.38
C ASN A 66 -2.06 -4.63 5.49
N MET A 67 -3.22 -5.06 5.96
CA MET A 67 -3.89 -4.43 7.08
C MET A 67 -4.52 -5.49 7.95
N TYR A 68 -4.15 -5.48 9.22
CA TYR A 68 -4.73 -6.37 10.22
C TYR A 68 -5.95 -5.68 10.82
N HIS A 69 -7.07 -6.38 10.97
CA HIS A 69 -8.20 -5.86 11.73
C HIS A 69 -8.15 -6.44 13.15
N PRO A 70 -8.33 -5.65 14.21
CA PRO A 70 -8.53 -4.19 14.24
C PRO A 70 -7.21 -3.39 14.29
N SER A 71 -6.86 -2.68 13.21
CA SER A 71 -5.71 -1.75 13.19
C SER A 71 -5.98 -0.54 12.31
N ASP A 72 -5.49 0.62 12.72
CA ASP A 72 -5.52 1.87 11.96
C ASP A 72 -4.29 2.01 11.03
N TYR A 73 -3.42 0.98 11.01
CA TYR A 73 -2.21 0.95 10.22
C TYR A 73 -2.43 0.16 8.92
N ILE A 74 -2.06 0.79 7.80
CA ILE A 74 -1.96 0.19 6.48
C ILE A 74 -0.48 -0.01 6.20
N ASN A 75 -0.02 -1.24 6.31
CA ASN A 75 1.35 -1.60 5.98
C ASN A 75 1.48 -1.69 4.46
N VAL A 76 2.44 -0.97 3.90
CA VAL A 76 2.72 -0.95 2.46
C VAL A 76 4.12 -1.48 2.23
N LYS A 77 4.20 -2.62 1.55
CA LYS A 77 5.47 -3.18 1.08
C LYS A 77 5.64 -2.90 -0.40
N LEU A 78 6.75 -2.27 -0.76
CA LEU A 78 7.16 -2.05 -2.13
C LEU A 78 8.07 -3.20 -2.56
N ILE A 79 7.71 -3.92 -3.61
CA ILE A 79 8.53 -4.97 -4.22
C ILE A 79 8.95 -4.46 -5.58
N ARG A 80 10.26 -4.28 -5.77
CA ARG A 80 10.77 -3.79 -7.06
C ARG A 80 10.65 -4.86 -8.12
N GLU A 81 10.39 -4.44 -9.35
CA GLU A 81 10.29 -5.38 -10.49
C GLU A 81 11.56 -6.24 -10.61
N ARG A 82 12.74 -5.61 -10.49
CA ARG A 82 14.05 -6.29 -10.56
C ARG A 82 14.15 -7.41 -9.52
N ASP A 83 13.83 -7.11 -8.26
CA ASP A 83 13.96 -8.06 -7.15
C ASP A 83 13.02 -9.25 -7.37
N ARG A 84 11.87 -9.01 -8.02
CA ARG A 84 10.89 -10.03 -8.34
C ARG A 84 11.36 -10.96 -9.47
N ARG A 85 12.02 -10.42 -10.49
CA ARG A 85 12.62 -11.21 -11.59
C ARG A 85 13.76 -12.07 -11.06
N ASP A 86 14.63 -11.52 -10.23
CA ASP A 86 15.76 -12.26 -9.65
C ASP A 86 15.28 -13.44 -8.79
N ASN A 87 14.25 -13.22 -7.97
CA ASN A 87 13.61 -14.29 -7.19
C ASN A 87 12.99 -15.38 -8.08
N TYR A 88 12.43 -15.02 -9.24
CA TYR A 88 11.88 -15.99 -10.20
C TYR A 88 12.99 -16.84 -10.82
N HIS A 89 14.07 -16.23 -11.28
CA HIS A 89 15.22 -16.94 -11.85
C HIS A 89 15.91 -17.85 -10.82
N GLN A 90 16.09 -17.40 -9.58
CA GLN A 90 16.62 -18.25 -8.51
C GLN A 90 15.73 -19.45 -8.20
N LYS A 91 14.40 -19.27 -8.23
CA LYS A 91 13.46 -20.39 -8.04
C LYS A 91 13.46 -21.36 -9.21
N LEU A 92 13.60 -20.88 -10.45
CA LEU A 92 13.72 -21.74 -11.63
C LEU A 92 14.99 -22.58 -11.59
N ASN A 93 16.14 -21.97 -11.31
CA ASN A 93 17.43 -22.67 -11.24
C ASN A 93 17.47 -23.72 -10.12
N ARG A 94 16.68 -23.54 -9.05
CA ARG A 94 16.50 -24.55 -8.00
C ARG A 94 15.55 -25.68 -8.37
N ARG A 95 14.64 -25.45 -9.31
CA ARG A 95 13.60 -26.42 -9.72
C ARG A 95 14.04 -27.27 -10.92
N TYR A 96 14.93 -26.73 -11.75
CA TYR A 96 15.52 -27.40 -12.90
C TYR A 96 17.04 -27.18 -12.87
N PRO A 97 17.78 -27.96 -12.05
CA PRO A 97 19.24 -27.90 -12.01
C PRO A 97 19.89 -28.41 -13.30
#